data_AF-A0A0L6VLD2-F1
#
_entry.id   AF-A0A0L6VLD2-F1
#
_cell.length_a   1.000
_cell.length_b   1.000
_cell.length_c   1.000
_cell.angle_alpha   90.00
_cell.angle_beta   90.00
_cell.angle_gamma   90.00
#
_symmetry.space_group_name_H-M   'P 1'
#
loop_
_entity.id
_entity.type
_entity.pdbx_description
1 polymer ?
#
loop_
_entity_poly.entity_id
_entity_poly.type
_entity_poly.pdbx_seq_one_letter_code
_entity_poly.pdbx_strand_id
1 'polypeptide(L)'
;MGILWSRLFGKEEMKLVILGLDNAGKSTILYKITMGEVVSTAPTVGANQALIMVVDSTDRARLDLAREELHRVASDPELSSQAGSDGACLLIFANKQDVKGCMNPAQVSEGLALTELKDRQWQIVACSALTGKGLMEGMDWIAHRK
;
A
#
# COMPACT_ATOMS: atom_id res chain seq x y z
N MET A 1 6.86 7.77 -21.22
CA MET A 1 5.97 7.47 -20.07
C MET A 1 6.20 8.47 -18.92
N GLY A 2 6.33 9.78 -19.18
CA GLY A 2 6.66 10.80 -18.16
C GLY A 2 5.72 12.02 -18.10
N ILE A 3 4.64 12.00 -18.89
CA ILE A 3 3.65 13.10 -18.98
C ILE A 3 2.38 12.78 -18.17
N LEU A 4 2.11 11.49 -17.94
CA LEU A 4 0.93 11.04 -17.19
C LEU A 4 1.14 11.21 -15.68
N TRP A 5 2.33 10.89 -15.20
CA TRP A 5 2.73 11.01 -13.80
C TRP A 5 2.80 12.46 -13.31
N SER A 6 3.37 13.36 -14.12
CA SER A 6 3.40 14.81 -13.83
C SER A 6 2.00 15.45 -13.79
N ARG A 7 0.96 14.76 -14.30
CA ARG A 7 -0.44 15.18 -14.22
C ARG A 7 -1.22 14.50 -13.09
N LEU A 8 -0.93 13.24 -12.77
CA LEU A 8 -1.55 12.50 -11.66
C LEU A 8 -1.02 13.00 -10.31
N PHE A 9 0.28 13.29 -10.21
CA PHE A 9 0.91 13.94 -9.07
C PHE A 9 0.93 15.45 -9.30
N GLY A 10 -0.26 16.08 -9.32
CA GLY A 10 -0.40 17.53 -9.13
C GLY A 10 0.40 18.01 -7.90
N LYS A 11 0.70 19.33 -7.88
CA LYS A 11 1.64 20.10 -7.00
C LYS A 11 1.76 19.75 -5.49
N GLU A 12 0.98 18.83 -4.95
CA GLU A 12 1.04 18.41 -3.55
C GLU A 12 1.82 17.10 -3.39
N GLU A 13 2.75 17.10 -2.45
CA GLU A 13 3.57 15.94 -2.09
C GLU A 13 2.74 14.93 -1.27
N MET A 14 2.82 13.65 -1.64
CA MET A 14 2.17 12.56 -0.91
C MET A 14 3.19 11.79 -0.07
N LYS A 15 2.88 11.56 1.20
CA LYS A 15 3.73 10.75 2.08
C LYS A 15 3.26 9.29 2.04
N LEU A 16 4.13 8.41 1.53
CA LEU A 16 3.90 6.97 1.50
C LEU A 16 4.60 6.30 2.69
N VAL A 17 3.85 5.50 3.44
CA VAL A 17 4.40 4.62 4.48
C VAL A 17 4.24 3.18 3.98
N ILE A 18 5.33 2.42 3.90
CA ILE A 18 5.30 1.01 3.48
C ILE A 18 5.55 0.11 4.69
N LEU A 19 4.57 -0.73 5.01
CA LEU A 19 4.63 -1.72 6.08
C LEU A 19 4.43 -3.14 5.54
N GLY A 20 4.65 -4.12 6.42
CA GLY A 20 4.56 -5.53 6.10
C GLY A 20 5.65 -6.31 6.81
N LEU A 21 5.46 -7.62 6.93
CA LEU A 21 6.43 -8.50 7.56
C LEU A 21 7.76 -8.56 6.79
N ASP A 22 8.80 -9.03 7.43
CA ASP A 22 10.06 -9.35 6.78
C ASP A 22 9.83 -10.29 5.59
N ASN A 23 10.63 -10.12 4.54
CA ASN A 23 10.51 -10.90 3.30
C ASN A 23 9.20 -10.77 2.51
N ALA A 24 8.26 -9.89 2.92
CA ALA A 24 7.01 -9.67 2.18
C ALA A 24 7.21 -9.01 0.80
N GLY A 25 8.35 -8.36 0.57
CA GLY A 25 8.71 -7.74 -0.72
C GLY A 25 8.68 -6.21 -0.73
N LYS A 26 8.64 -5.56 0.45
CA LYS A 26 8.63 -4.09 0.60
C LYS A 26 9.74 -3.39 -0.20
N SER A 27 11.00 -3.80 -0.03
CA SER A 27 12.15 -3.18 -0.71
C SER A 27 12.08 -3.35 -2.23
N THR A 28 11.59 -4.51 -2.70
CA THR A 28 11.42 -4.79 -4.12
C THR A 28 10.32 -3.93 -4.74
N ILE A 29 9.20 -3.75 -4.02
CA ILE A 29 8.12 -2.85 -4.44
C ILE A 29 8.62 -1.41 -4.47
N LEU A 30 9.30 -0.96 -3.41
CA LEU A 30 9.86 0.38 -3.36
C LEU A 30 10.79 0.63 -4.55
N TYR A 31 11.74 -0.29 -4.80
CA TYR A 31 12.65 -0.22 -5.94
C TYR A 31 11.91 -0.15 -7.30
N LYS A 32 10.83 -0.90 -7.47
CA LYS A 32 10.03 -0.89 -8.71
C LYS A 32 9.25 0.41 -8.89
N ILE A 33 8.71 0.97 -7.81
CA ILE A 33 7.99 2.25 -7.85
C ILE A 33 8.98 3.39 -8.08
N THR A 34 10.12 3.41 -7.39
CA THR A 34 11.11 4.50 -7.47
C THR A 34 11.94 4.49 -8.74
N MET A 35 12.16 3.35 -9.38
CA MET A 35 12.75 3.31 -10.73
C MET A 35 11.77 3.78 -11.83
N GLY A 36 10.51 4.07 -11.47
CA GLY A 36 9.52 4.71 -12.34
C GLY A 36 9.68 6.22 -12.44
N GLU A 37 9.99 6.93 -11.33
CA GLU A 37 10.28 8.38 -11.29
C GLU A 37 11.14 8.77 -10.06
N VAL A 38 12.12 9.65 -10.29
CA VAL A 38 12.93 10.30 -9.24
C VAL A 38 12.11 11.43 -8.60
N VAL A 39 11.97 11.46 -7.27
CA VAL A 39 11.37 12.60 -6.57
C VAL A 39 12.47 13.45 -5.92
N SER A 40 12.55 14.70 -6.38
CA SER A 40 13.32 15.78 -5.78
C SER A 40 12.74 16.15 -4.42
N THR A 41 13.59 16.41 -3.44
CA THR A 41 13.18 16.75 -2.07
C THR A 41 12.99 18.25 -1.87
N ALA A 42 11.83 18.66 -1.38
CA ALA A 42 11.55 19.98 -0.80
C ALA A 42 10.73 19.80 0.50
N PRO A 43 10.69 20.78 1.44
CA PRO A 43 9.97 20.61 2.70
C PRO A 43 8.48 20.92 2.52
N THR A 44 7.56 20.10 3.04
CA THR A 44 6.11 20.36 2.94
C THR A 44 5.33 20.20 4.24
N VAL A 45 4.39 21.14 4.43
CA VAL A 45 3.23 21.07 5.33
C VAL A 45 2.01 20.91 4.41
N GLY A 46 1.27 19.80 4.55
CA GLY A 46 0.09 19.47 3.74
C GLY A 46 -0.09 17.96 3.65
N ALA A 47 -0.98 17.39 4.47
CA ALA A 47 -0.93 15.99 4.88
C ALA A 47 -1.98 15.12 4.15
N ASN A 48 -1.55 14.45 3.07
CA ASN A 48 -2.21 13.26 2.55
C ASN A 48 -1.24 12.08 2.67
N GLN A 49 -1.46 11.24 3.69
CA GLN A 49 -0.71 10.02 3.93
C GLN A 49 -1.45 8.81 3.36
N ALA A 50 -0.73 8.01 2.57
CA ALA A 50 -1.21 6.69 2.17
C ALA A 50 -0.33 5.61 2.82
N LEU A 51 -1.00 4.62 3.42
CA LEU A 51 -0.37 3.46 4.01
C LEU A 51 -0.42 2.31 3.00
N ILE A 52 0.74 1.75 2.68
CA ILE A 52 0.87 0.56 1.83
C ILE A 52 1.25 -0.62 2.73
N MET A 53 0.36 -1.60 2.85
CA MET A 53 0.63 -2.88 3.51
C MET A 53 1.02 -3.93 2.47
N VAL A 54 2.23 -4.47 2.58
CA VAL A 54 2.71 -5.55 1.70
C VAL A 54 2.57 -6.89 2.42
N VAL A 55 1.78 -7.79 1.84
CA VAL A 55 1.55 -9.14 2.38
C VAL A 55 2.18 -10.18 1.48
N ASP A 56 2.97 -11.08 2.09
CA ASP A 56 3.45 -12.27 1.42
C ASP A 56 2.30 -13.27 1.23
N SER A 57 1.78 -13.39 0.02
CA SER A 57 0.65 -14.30 -0.24
C SER A 57 1.05 -15.78 -0.13
N THR A 58 2.34 -16.10 -0.05
CA THR A 58 2.82 -17.48 0.15
C THR A 58 2.88 -17.86 1.62
N ASP A 59 2.87 -16.88 2.52
CA ASP A 59 3.10 -17.07 3.95
C ASP A 59 1.82 -17.08 4.75
N ARG A 60 1.08 -18.19 4.65
CA ARG A 60 -0.15 -18.40 5.41
C ARG A 60 0.09 -18.41 6.92
N ALA A 61 1.24 -18.92 7.36
CA ALA A 61 1.56 -19.11 8.77
C ALA A 61 1.73 -17.79 9.52
N ARG A 62 2.16 -16.72 8.83
CA ARG A 62 2.36 -15.39 9.42
C ARG A 62 1.26 -14.39 9.08
N LEU A 63 0.16 -14.83 8.45
CA LEU A 63 -0.93 -13.92 8.08
C LEU A 63 -1.59 -13.28 9.31
N ASP A 64 -1.72 -14.02 10.41
CA ASP A 64 -2.24 -13.47 11.67
C ASP A 64 -1.34 -12.38 12.25
N LEU A 65 -0.02 -12.53 12.16
CA LEU A 65 0.94 -11.49 12.57
C LEU A 65 0.82 -10.25 11.68
N ALA A 66 0.61 -10.45 10.38
CA ALA A 66 0.39 -9.34 9.44
C ALA A 66 -0.93 -8.61 9.76
N ARG A 67 -1.98 -9.34 10.17
CA ARG A 67 -3.24 -8.75 10.65
C ARG A 67 -3.03 -7.93 11.91
N GLU A 68 -2.38 -8.48 12.93
CA GLU A 68 -2.13 -7.78 14.19
C GLU A 68 -1.37 -6.47 13.97
N GLU A 69 -0.31 -6.50 13.16
CA GLU A 69 0.45 -5.29 12.81
C GLU A 69 -0.39 -4.29 12.01
N LEU A 70 -1.19 -4.77 11.05
CA LEU A 70 -2.07 -3.90 10.27
C LEU A 70 -3.09 -3.18 11.17
N HIS A 71 -3.77 -3.90 12.04
CA HIS A 71 -4.79 -3.35 12.92
C HIS A 71 -4.18 -2.42 13.97
N ARG A 72 -3.01 -2.77 14.53
CA ARG A 72 -2.26 -1.91 15.44
C ARG A 72 -1.97 -0.55 14.79
N VAL A 73 -1.41 -0.56 13.59
CA VAL A 73 -1.06 0.67 12.86
C VAL A 73 -2.32 1.42 12.42
N ALA A 74 -3.33 0.72 11.90
CA ALA A 74 -4.58 1.36 11.48
C ALA A 74 -5.29 2.05 12.66
N SER A 75 -5.18 1.50 13.87
CA SER A 75 -5.73 2.10 15.08
C SER A 75 -4.92 3.27 15.64
N ASP A 76 -3.76 3.58 15.08
CA ASP A 76 -2.89 4.65 15.59
C ASP A 76 -3.55 6.03 15.38
N PRO A 77 -3.81 6.79 16.47
CA PRO A 77 -4.41 8.11 16.39
C PRO A 77 -3.56 9.11 15.59
N GLU A 78 -2.24 8.93 15.52
CA GLU A 78 -1.35 9.80 14.76
C GLU A 78 -1.56 9.64 13.25
N LEU A 79 -1.85 8.43 12.79
CA LEU A 79 -2.19 8.17 11.38
C LEU A 79 -3.49 8.86 10.98
N SER A 80 -4.43 8.96 11.92
CA SER A 80 -5.72 9.62 11.70
C SER A 80 -5.61 11.15 11.80
N SER A 81 -4.79 11.66 12.72
CA SER A 81 -4.58 13.11 12.89
C SER A 81 -3.78 13.74 11.75
N GLN A 82 -2.94 12.95 11.10
CA GLN A 82 -2.17 13.37 9.91
C GLN A 82 -2.88 13.05 8.59
N ALA A 83 -4.05 12.42 8.64
CA ALA A 83 -4.88 12.28 7.46
C ALA A 83 -5.82 13.48 7.33
N GLY A 84 -6.12 13.88 6.10
CA GLY A 84 -7.16 14.88 5.83
C GLY A 84 -8.55 14.43 6.27
N SER A 85 -9.58 15.18 5.89
CA SER A 85 -10.98 14.89 6.23
C SER A 85 -11.46 13.48 5.84
N ASP A 86 -10.79 12.84 4.88
CA ASP A 86 -11.14 11.54 4.32
C ASP A 86 -10.43 10.35 4.98
N GLY A 87 -9.57 10.60 5.97
CA GLY A 87 -8.80 9.55 6.64
C GLY A 87 -7.64 8.99 5.80
N ALA A 88 -6.78 8.19 6.43
CA ALA A 88 -5.61 7.62 5.74
C ALA A 88 -6.06 6.50 4.80
N CYS A 89 -5.70 6.59 3.52
CA CYS A 89 -5.96 5.53 2.55
C CYS A 89 -5.05 4.32 2.81
N LEU A 90 -5.62 3.12 2.84
CA LEU A 90 -4.88 1.87 3.04
C LEU A 90 -4.88 1.04 1.75
N LEU A 91 -3.72 0.89 1.12
CA LEU A 91 -3.51 -0.03 0.00
C LEU A 91 -2.84 -1.31 0.50
N ILE A 92 -3.45 -2.45 0.21
CA ILE A 92 -2.90 -3.78 0.49
C ILE A 92 -2.37 -4.37 -0.82
N PHE A 93 -1.07 -4.59 -0.88
CA PHE A 93 -0.46 -5.42 -1.92
C PHE A 93 -0.43 -6.87 -1.46
N ALA A 94 -1.32 -7.69 -2.01
CA ALA A 94 -1.23 -9.14 -1.94
C ALA A 94 -0.11 -9.59 -2.89
N ASN A 95 1.12 -9.63 -2.37
CA ASN A 95 2.34 -9.81 -3.17
C ASN A 95 2.69 -11.29 -3.37
N LYS A 96 3.55 -11.56 -4.35
CA LYS A 96 3.98 -12.91 -4.77
C LYS A 96 2.88 -13.73 -5.43
N GLN A 97 1.96 -13.07 -6.13
CA GLN A 97 0.89 -13.72 -6.90
C GLN A 97 1.42 -14.52 -8.12
N ASP A 98 2.70 -14.38 -8.44
CA ASP A 98 3.40 -15.22 -9.40
C ASP A 98 3.73 -16.63 -8.88
N VAL A 99 3.63 -16.87 -7.57
CA VAL A 99 3.96 -18.17 -6.96
C VAL A 99 2.74 -19.09 -6.92
N LYS A 100 2.89 -20.31 -7.43
CA LYS A 100 1.82 -21.33 -7.41
C LYS A 100 1.42 -21.68 -5.97
N GLY A 101 0.11 -21.72 -5.70
CA GLY A 101 -0.44 -22.10 -4.40
C GLY A 101 -0.49 -20.96 -3.37
N CYS A 102 -0.07 -19.75 -3.75
CA CYS A 102 -0.26 -18.56 -2.91
C CYS A 102 -1.74 -18.30 -2.63
N MET A 103 -2.00 -17.55 -1.56
CA MET A 103 -3.33 -17.01 -1.25
C MET A 103 -3.77 -16.06 -2.35
N ASN A 104 -5.01 -16.15 -2.78
CA ASN A 104 -5.59 -15.11 -3.64
C ASN A 104 -5.94 -13.86 -2.81
N PRO A 105 -6.23 -12.71 -3.43
CA PRO A 105 -6.58 -11.49 -2.71
C PRO A 105 -7.77 -11.63 -1.77
N ALA A 106 -8.78 -12.44 -2.11
CA ALA A 106 -9.94 -12.65 -1.24
C ALA A 106 -9.54 -13.36 0.07
N GLN A 107 -8.68 -14.38 -0.01
CA GLN A 107 -8.13 -15.08 1.15
C GLN A 107 -7.24 -14.19 2.01
N VAL A 108 -6.43 -13.34 1.38
CA VAL A 108 -5.61 -12.35 2.10
C VAL A 108 -6.52 -11.32 2.80
N SER A 109 -7.55 -10.82 2.11
CA SER A 109 -8.53 -9.87 2.68
C SER A 109 -9.25 -10.45 3.90
N GLU A 110 -9.70 -11.70 3.80
CA GLU A 110 -10.34 -12.43 4.88
C GLU A 110 -9.40 -12.61 6.07
N GLY A 111 -8.17 -13.09 5.83
CA GLY A 111 -7.20 -13.33 6.91
C GLY A 111 -6.67 -12.05 7.57
N LEU A 112 -6.70 -10.90 6.87
CA LEU A 112 -6.41 -9.60 7.46
C LEU A 112 -7.62 -8.95 8.14
N ALA A 113 -8.80 -9.55 8.04
CA ALA A 113 -10.06 -8.99 8.53
C ALA A 113 -10.31 -7.54 8.05
N LEU A 114 -10.06 -7.25 6.76
CA LEU A 114 -10.15 -5.88 6.23
C LEU A 114 -11.54 -5.25 6.39
N THR A 115 -12.60 -6.07 6.44
CA THR A 115 -13.98 -5.63 6.67
C THR A 115 -14.21 -5.01 8.06
N GLU A 116 -13.31 -5.23 9.01
CA GLU A 116 -13.37 -4.62 10.35
C GLU A 116 -12.84 -3.19 10.37
N LEU A 117 -12.04 -2.79 9.36
CA LEU A 117 -11.50 -1.44 9.20
C LEU A 117 -12.55 -0.51 8.56
N LYS A 118 -13.56 -0.12 9.34
CA LYS A 118 -14.73 0.66 8.88
C LYS A 118 -14.49 2.16 8.78
N ASP A 119 -13.47 2.67 9.44
CA ASP A 119 -13.15 4.09 9.60
C ASP A 119 -12.26 4.65 8.49
N ARG A 120 -11.87 3.80 7.54
CA ARG A 120 -10.97 4.16 6.45
C ARG A 120 -11.33 3.41 5.19
N GLN A 121 -10.95 4.00 4.07
CA GLN A 121 -11.06 3.33 2.80
C GLN A 121 -9.82 2.49 2.55
N TRP A 122 -10.04 1.28 2.05
CA TRP A 122 -8.97 0.36 1.69
C TRP A 122 -9.19 -0.24 0.31
N GLN A 123 -8.10 -0.71 -0.29
CA GLN A 123 -8.11 -1.50 -1.52
C GLN A 123 -7.08 -2.61 -1.41
N ILE A 124 -7.41 -3.79 -1.92
CA ILE A 124 -6.46 -4.87 -2.07
C ILE A 124 -6.16 -5.11 -3.55
N VAL A 125 -4.89 -5.23 -3.89
CA VAL A 125 -4.41 -5.45 -5.26
C VAL A 125 -3.49 -6.66 -5.29
N ALA A 126 -3.81 -7.60 -6.20
CA ALA A 126 -2.92 -8.71 -6.53
C ALA A 126 -1.67 -8.15 -7.22
N CYS A 127 -0.48 -8.43 -6.68
CA CYS A 127 0.75 -7.97 -7.32
C CYS A 127 1.89 -8.99 -7.29
N SER A 128 2.89 -8.69 -8.12
CA SER A 128 4.18 -9.36 -8.11
C SER A 128 5.27 -8.30 -8.17
N ALA A 129 5.98 -8.12 -7.05
CA ALA A 129 7.10 -7.18 -6.99
C ALA A 129 8.22 -7.54 -7.98
N LEU A 130 8.39 -8.82 -8.31
CA LEU A 130 9.40 -9.28 -9.25
C LEU A 130 9.09 -8.82 -10.69
N THR A 131 7.86 -9.06 -11.13
CA THR A 131 7.42 -8.76 -12.51
C THR A 131 6.94 -7.31 -12.68
N GLY A 132 6.51 -6.66 -11.60
CA GLY A 132 5.87 -5.34 -11.61
C GLY A 132 4.36 -5.39 -11.86
N LYS A 133 3.76 -6.57 -12.13
CA LYS A 133 2.32 -6.72 -12.36
C LYS A 133 1.54 -6.25 -11.12
N GLY A 134 0.48 -5.45 -11.35
CA GLY A 134 -0.43 -4.96 -10.32
C GLY A 134 0.08 -3.75 -9.51
N LEU A 135 1.38 -3.42 -9.59
CA LEU A 135 1.91 -2.28 -8.82
C LEU A 135 1.31 -0.95 -9.29
N MET A 136 1.25 -0.74 -10.61
CA MET A 136 0.68 0.47 -11.19
C MET A 136 -0.81 0.64 -10.86
N GLU A 137 -1.58 -0.44 -10.92
CA GLU A 137 -3.01 -0.42 -10.56
C GLU A 137 -3.22 0.06 -9.12
N GLY A 138 -2.41 -0.43 -8.17
CA GLY A 138 -2.46 0.02 -6.78
C GLY A 138 -2.06 1.49 -6.62
N MET A 139 -1.01 1.92 -7.31
CA MET A 139 -0.57 3.33 -7.28
C MET A 139 -1.60 4.28 -7.91
N ASP A 140 -2.22 3.87 -9.02
CA ASP A 140 -3.28 4.64 -9.67
C ASP A 140 -4.49 4.79 -8.75
N TRP A 141 -4.86 3.74 -8.00
CA TRP A 141 -5.93 3.83 -7.01
C TRP A 141 -5.64 4.90 -5.94
N ILE A 142 -4.41 4.94 -5.41
CA ILE A 142 -4.01 5.98 -4.45
C ILE A 142 -4.06 7.37 -5.10
N ALA A 143 -3.61 7.51 -6.34
CA ALA A 143 -3.55 8.80 -7.03
C ALA A 143 -4.93 9.42 -7.32
N HIS A 144 -5.97 8.59 -7.49
CA HIS A 144 -7.36 9.04 -7.71
C HIS A 144 -8.12 9.32 -6.40
N ARG A 145 -7.47 9.21 -5.24
CA ARG A 145 -8.04 9.50 -3.91
C ARG A 145 -7.66 10.90 -3.38
N LYS A 146 -7.28 11.79 -4.29
CA LYS A 146 -7.01 13.21 -3.99
C LYS A 146 -8.30 13.99 -3.74
#